data_AF-A0A016U796-F1
#
_entry.id   AF-A0A016U796-F1
#
_cell.length_a   1.000
_cell.length_b   1.000
_cell.length_c   1.000
_cell.angle_alpha   90.00
_cell.angle_beta   90.00
_cell.angle_gamma   90.00
#
_symmetry.space_group_name_H-M   'P 1'
#
loop_
_entity.id
_entity.type
_entity.pdbx_description
1 polymer ?
#
loop_
_entity_poly.entity_id
_entity_poly.type
_entity_poly.pdbx_seq_one_letter_code
_entity_poly.pdbx_strand_id
1 'polypeptide(L)'
;MIDMSTISATKTVKALKSLFARYGLPQTIVSDNGTQFTSEQFKEMCNKGGIVHIKTAPYHPQSNGQAERFVDALKRGVPDNAQPDSE
;
A
#
# COMPACT_ATOMS: atom_id res chain seq x y z
N MET A 1 -7.84 8.24 -12.70
CA MET A 1 -6.98 8.28 -11.49
C MET A 1 -7.76 7.61 -10.35
N ILE A 2 -7.16 6.74 -9.54
CA ILE A 2 -7.86 6.10 -8.40
C ILE A 2 -7.72 7.06 -7.22
N ASP A 3 -8.83 7.62 -6.77
CA ASP A 3 -8.86 8.47 -5.58
C ASP A 3 -8.60 7.64 -4.30
N MET A 4 -7.55 7.99 -3.58
CA MET A 4 -7.12 7.34 -2.32
C MET A 4 -7.43 8.20 -1.08
N SER A 5 -8.34 9.19 -1.18
CA SER A 5 -8.78 10.01 -0.03
C SER A 5 -9.38 9.21 1.14
N THR A 6 -9.79 7.97 0.89
CA THR A 6 -10.28 7.03 1.90
C THR A 6 -9.57 5.69 1.74
N ILE A 7 -9.10 5.14 2.84
CA ILE A 7 -8.41 3.85 2.87
C ILE A 7 -9.47 2.74 2.90
N SER A 8 -9.52 1.92 1.84
CA SER A 8 -10.37 0.73 1.79
C SER A 8 -9.71 -0.40 1.03
N ALA A 9 -10.04 -1.65 1.39
CA ALA A 9 -9.60 -2.86 0.69
C ALA A 9 -9.79 -2.76 -0.83
N THR A 10 -10.98 -2.34 -1.27
CA THR A 10 -11.34 -2.23 -2.67
C THR A 10 -10.47 -1.25 -3.43
N LYS A 11 -10.22 -0.06 -2.87
CA LYS A 11 -9.36 0.95 -3.48
C LYS A 11 -7.92 0.45 -3.57
N THR A 12 -7.40 -0.15 -2.50
CA THR A 12 -6.06 -0.74 -2.45
C THR A 12 -5.88 -1.83 -3.50
N VAL A 13 -6.81 -2.78 -3.59
CA VAL A 13 -6.76 -3.86 -4.59
C VAL A 13 -6.80 -3.31 -6.01
N LYS A 14 -7.66 -2.31 -6.29
CA LYS A 14 -7.75 -1.69 -7.61
C LYS A 14 -6.44 -0.98 -8.00
N ALA A 15 -5.83 -0.27 -7.06
CA ALA A 15 -4.56 0.42 -7.27
C ALA A 15 -3.43 -0.58 -7.55
N LEU A 16 -3.31 -1.63 -6.73
CA LEU A 16 -2.29 -2.66 -6.89
C LEU A 16 -2.45 -3.44 -8.19
N LYS A 17 -3.67 -3.83 -8.58
CA LYS A 17 -3.91 -4.46 -9.88
C LYS A 17 -3.47 -3.58 -11.05
N SER A 18 -3.73 -2.27 -10.96
CA SER A 18 -3.30 -1.32 -11.99
C SER A 18 -1.77 -1.21 -12.06
N LEU A 19 -1.10 -1.26 -10.90
CA LEU A 19 0.36 -1.27 -10.81
C LEU A 19 0.95 -2.55 -11.40
N PHE A 20 0.41 -3.72 -11.02
CA PHE A 20 0.89 -5.02 -11.49
C PHE A 20 0.63 -5.24 -12.98
N ALA A 21 -0.46 -4.69 -13.53
CA ALA A 21 -0.69 -4.71 -14.97
C ALA A 21 0.41 -3.99 -15.77
N ARG A 22 1.09 -3.01 -15.15
CA ARG A 22 2.16 -2.25 -15.80
C ARG A 22 3.55 -2.85 -15.60
N TYR A 23 3.82 -3.42 -14.43
CA TYR A 23 5.17 -3.86 -14.04
C TYR A 23 5.30 -5.37 -13.82
N GLY A 24 4.21 -6.12 -13.98
CA GLY A 24 4.14 -7.54 -13.67
C GLY A 24 3.69 -7.82 -12.24
N LEU A 25 3.36 -9.09 -11.97
CA LEU A 25 2.98 -9.56 -10.64
C LEU A 25 4.24 -9.80 -9.79
N PRO A 26 4.27 -9.31 -8.55
CA PRO A 26 5.34 -9.63 -7.62
C PRO A 26 5.23 -11.08 -7.14
N GLN A 27 6.35 -11.68 -6.75
CA GLN A 27 6.34 -12.98 -6.07
C GLN A 27 5.80 -12.87 -4.64
N THR A 28 6.16 -11.79 -3.94
CA THR A 28 5.84 -11.60 -2.52
C THR A 28 5.41 -10.16 -2.26
N ILE A 29 4.38 -9.98 -1.45
CA ILE A 29 3.99 -8.69 -0.86
C ILE A 29 4.21 -8.79 0.64
N VAL A 30 4.88 -7.79 1.21
CA VAL A 30 5.05 -7.64 2.65
C VAL A 30 4.28 -6.38 3.09
N SER A 31 3.39 -6.50 4.07
CA SER A 31 2.60 -5.38 4.59
C SER A 31 2.39 -5.44 6.09
N ASP A 32 1.97 -4.33 6.69
CA ASP A 32 1.42 -4.31 8.05
C ASP A 32 0.06 -5.05 8.15
N ASN A 33 -0.50 -5.10 9.37
CA ASN A 33 -1.79 -5.74 9.68
C ASN A 33 -3.01 -4.84 9.43
N GLY A 34 -2.87 -3.77 8.65
CA GLY A 34 -3.97 -2.86 8.33
C GLY A 34 -5.13 -3.57 7.65
N THR A 35 -6.34 -3.03 7.84
CA THR A 35 -7.60 -3.67 7.46
C THR A 35 -7.71 -3.91 5.96
N GLN A 36 -7.14 -3.03 5.13
CA GLN A 36 -7.08 -3.23 3.68
C GLN A 36 -6.29 -4.49 3.29
N PHE A 37 -5.20 -4.80 3.99
CA PHE A 37 -4.32 -5.94 3.68
C PHE A 37 -4.78 -7.25 4.32
N THR A 38 -5.64 -7.18 5.34
CA THR A 38 -6.22 -8.36 6.00
C THR A 38 -7.59 -8.75 5.45
N SER A 39 -8.17 -7.92 4.59
CA SER A 39 -9.46 -8.16 3.94
C SER A 39 -9.47 -9.39 3.04
N GLU A 40 -10.63 -10.02 2.90
CA GLU A 40 -10.78 -11.21 2.05
C GLU A 40 -10.52 -10.90 0.58
N GLN A 41 -10.95 -9.71 0.12
CA GLN A 41 -10.73 -9.26 -1.25
C GLN A 41 -9.25 -9.13 -1.59
N PHE A 42 -8.42 -8.69 -0.63
CA PHE A 42 -6.98 -8.61 -0.81
C PHE A 42 -6.34 -10.00 -0.89
N LYS A 43 -6.73 -10.91 0.01
CA LYS A 43 -6.27 -12.30 -0.02
C LYS A 43 -6.62 -12.99 -1.35
N GLU A 44 -7.84 -12.81 -1.84
CA GLU A 44 -8.25 -13.35 -3.13
C GLU A 44 -7.42 -12.81 -4.29
N MET A 45 -7.07 -11.52 -4.28
CA MET A 45 -6.19 -10.94 -5.29
C MET A 45 -4.81 -11.61 -5.25
N CYS A 46 -4.23 -11.79 -4.07
CA CYS A 46 -2.94 -12.46 -3.91
C CYS A 46 -3.00 -13.91 -4.41
N ASN A 47 -4.02 -14.67 -3.99
CA ASN A 47 -4.20 -16.06 -4.40
C ASN A 47 -4.36 -16.20 -5.92
N LYS A 48 -5.19 -15.36 -6.55
CA LYS A 48 -5.39 -15.36 -8.01
C LYS A 48 -4.12 -14.98 -8.78
N GLY A 49 -3.27 -14.14 -8.19
CA GLY A 49 -1.99 -13.73 -8.78
C GLY A 49 -0.81 -14.63 -8.44
N GLY A 50 -1.00 -15.69 -7.64
CA GLY A 50 0.11 -16.52 -7.15
C GLY A 50 1.10 -15.75 -6.25
N ILE A 51 0.63 -14.69 -5.58
CA ILE A 51 1.44 -13.81 -4.76
C ILE A 51 1.44 -14.31 -3.32
N VAL A 52 2.64 -14.47 -2.74
CA VAL A 52 2.79 -14.77 -1.30
C VAL A 52 2.60 -13.48 -0.50
N HIS A 53 1.59 -13.45 0.38
CA HIS A 53 1.37 -12.31 1.27
C HIS A 53 1.95 -12.59 2.67
N ILE A 54 2.96 -11.81 3.06
CA ILE A 54 3.59 -11.87 4.38
C ILE A 54 3.15 -10.65 5.17
N LYS A 55 2.59 -10.86 6.34
CA LYS A 55 2.25 -9.77 7.26
C LYS A 55 3.39 -9.56 8.24
N THR A 56 3.86 -8.32 8.39
CA THR A 56 4.88 -7.99 9.37
C THR A 56 4.30 -8.19 10.77
N ALA A 57 5.00 -8.97 11.61
CA ALA A 57 4.68 -9.03 13.02
C ALA A 57 4.84 -7.63 13.65
N PRO A 58 4.13 -7.31 14.74
CA PRO A 58 4.31 -6.05 15.48
C PRO A 58 5.77 -5.77 15.87
N TYR A 59 6.58 -6.83 15.98
CA TYR A 59 7.98 -6.79 16.40
C TYR A 59 9.00 -6.91 15.26
N HIS A 60 8.57 -6.85 13.99
CA HIS A 60 9.46 -6.75 12.82
C HIS A 60 9.36 -5.38 12.10
N PRO A 61 9.60 -4.26 12.81
CA PRO A 61 9.53 -2.91 12.24
C PRO A 61 10.61 -2.67 11.17
N GLN A 62 11.63 -3.52 11.03
CA GLN A 62 12.66 -3.34 10.00
C GLN A 62 12.11 -3.50 8.57
N SER A 63 11.17 -4.41 8.36
CA SER A 63 10.62 -4.69 7.03
C SER A 63 9.67 -3.59 6.58
N ASN A 64 8.74 -3.18 7.45
CA ASN A 64 7.85 -2.04 7.17
C ASN A 64 8.58 -0.70 7.26
N GLY A 65 9.60 -0.60 8.11
CA GLY A 65 10.34 0.64 8.35
C GLY A 65 11.12 1.12 7.12
N GLN A 66 11.48 0.24 6.19
CA GLN A 66 12.00 0.70 4.88
C GLN A 66 10.92 1.36 4.04
N ALA A 67 9.71 0.79 4.02
CA ALA A 67 8.58 1.38 3.32
C ALA A 67 8.20 2.74 3.93
N GLU A 68 8.16 2.84 5.27
CA GLU A 68 7.90 4.09 5.99
C GLU A 68 8.96 5.15 5.67
N ARG A 69 10.25 4.80 5.74
CA ARG A 69 11.34 5.73 5.39
C ARG A 69 11.25 6.24 3.96
N PHE A 70 10.86 5.37 3.02
CA PHE A 70 10.67 5.77 1.63
C PHE A 70 9.49 6.75 1.48
N VAL A 71 8.36 6.49 2.16
CA VAL A 71 7.21 7.39 2.18
C VAL A 71 7.58 8.75 2.79
N ASP A 72 8.36 8.77 3.87
CA ASP A 72 8.81 10.01 4.50
C ASP A 72 9.76 10.80 3.60
N ALA A 73 10.69 10.12 2.91
CA ALA A 73 11.56 10.76 1.94
C ALA A 73 10.76 11.37 0.78
N LEU A 74 9.74 10.65 0.27
CA LEU A 74 8.85 11.16 -0.76
C LEU A 74 8.06 12.39 -0.29
N LYS A 75 7.48 12.35 0.91
CA LYS A 75 6.74 13.49 1.48
C LYS A 75 7.60 14.74 1.60
N ARG A 76 8.86 14.60 2.03
CA ARG A 76 9.81 15.72 2.11
C ARG A 76 10.19 16.28 0.75
N GLY A 77 10.16 15.46 -0.30
CA GLY A 77 10.49 15.87 -1.68
C GLY A 77 9.31 16.45 -2.46
N VAL A 78 8.07 16.28 -1.97
CA VAL A 78 6.87 16.89 -2.57
C VAL A 78 6.63 18.23 -1.86
N PRO A 79 6.68 19.37 -2.57
CA PRO A 79 6.35 20.66 -1.97
C PRO A 79 4.90 20.62 -1.46
N ASP A 80 4.72 21.03 -0.22
CA ASP A 80 3.44 21.08 0.46
C ASP A 80 2.58 22.15 -0.20
N ASN A 81 1.69 21.76 -1.11
CA ASN A 81 0.79 22.69 -1.81
C ASN A 81 -0.67 22.47 -1.40
N ALA A 82 -0.89 22.13 -0.13
CA ALA A 82 -2.22 21.88 0.41
C ALA A 82 -2.41 22.47 1.81
N GLN A 83 -2.56 23.80 1.87
CA GLN A 83 -3.48 24.42 2.83
C GLN A 83 -4.04 25.70 2.19
N PRO A 84 -5.36 25.83 1.94
CA PRO A 84 -5.95 27.14 1.80
C PRO A 84 -5.89 27.81 3.17
N ASP A 85 -5.29 29.00 3.21
CA ASP A 85 -5.16 29.84 4.38
C ASP A 85 -6.53 30.03 5.05
N SER A 86 -6.61 29.68 6.34
CA SER A 86 -7.70 30.06 7.21
C SER A 86 -7.46 31.49 7.70
N GLU A 87 -8.31 32.43 7.29
CA GLU A 87 -8.61 33.64 8.08
C GLU A 87 -9.56 33.30 9.24
#